data_AF-A0A838HRZ8-F1
#
_entry.id   AF-A0A838HRZ8-F1
#
_cell.length_a   1.000
_cell.length_b   1.000
_cell.length_c   1.000
_cell.angle_alpha   90.00
_cell.angle_beta   90.00
_cell.angle_gamma   90.00
#
_symmetry.space_group_name_H-M   'P 1'
#
loop_
_entity.id
_entity.type
_entity.pdbx_description
1 polymer ?
#
loop_
_entity_poly.entity_id
_entity_poly.type
_entity_poly.pdbx_seq_one_letter_code
_entity_poly.pdbx_strand_id
1 'polypeptide(L)'
;MPGSPLDTRDADLRRWQAEFGDATPIAELRPRHRGTCVGVVQKIRLVPGRSIDVTVHDGSGRLTATWTGRTTLPGVELGGGLRMQGTVAEEGGRRRMRNPDWSLVAEPYS
;
A
#
# COMPACT_ATOMS: atom_id res chain seq x y z
N MET A 1 21.48 -22.59 0.33
CA MET A 1 21.17 -21.55 -0.68
C MET A 1 20.67 -20.34 0.07
N PRO A 2 21.36 -19.17 0.07
CA PRO A 2 20.71 -17.95 0.52
C PRO A 2 19.48 -17.69 -0.36
N GLY A 3 18.37 -17.26 0.24
CA GLY A 3 17.12 -16.99 -0.48
C GLY A 3 17.30 -15.93 -1.57
N SER A 4 16.41 -15.89 -2.56
CA SER A 4 16.54 -14.91 -3.64
C SER A 4 16.47 -13.49 -3.08
N PRO A 5 17.08 -12.47 -3.73
CA PRO A 5 17.03 -11.08 -3.26
C PRO A 5 15.59 -10.54 -3.06
N LEU A 6 14.61 -11.11 -3.78
CA LEU A 6 13.19 -10.78 -3.62
C LEU A 6 12.57 -11.43 -2.37
N ASP A 7 12.98 -12.66 -2.02
CA ASP A 7 12.51 -13.32 -0.81
C ASP A 7 12.97 -12.58 0.44
N THR A 8 14.20 -12.04 0.42
CA THR A 8 14.73 -11.19 1.48
C THR A 8 13.93 -9.90 1.60
N ARG A 9 13.66 -9.23 0.47
CA ARG A 9 12.88 -7.99 0.47
C ARG A 9 11.48 -8.18 1.02
N ASP A 10 10.77 -9.21 0.57
CA ASP A 10 9.40 -9.47 1.02
C ASP A 10 9.36 -9.84 2.51
N ALA A 11 10.38 -10.56 3.00
CA ALA A 11 10.53 -10.83 4.43
C ALA A 11 10.78 -9.54 5.24
N ASP A 12 11.62 -8.64 4.75
CA ASP A 12 11.91 -7.37 5.42
C ASP A 12 10.66 -6.47 5.46
N LEU A 13 9.92 -6.39 4.35
CA LEU A 13 8.66 -5.64 4.31
C LEU A 13 7.61 -6.19 5.27
N ARG A 14 7.51 -7.53 5.41
CA ARG A 14 6.59 -8.16 6.39
C ARG A 14 7.00 -7.83 7.82
N ARG A 15 8.30 -7.84 8.13
CA ARG A 15 8.81 -7.47 9.45
C ARG A 15 8.48 -6.02 9.80
N TRP A 16 8.77 -5.11 8.89
CA TRP A 16 8.45 -3.69 9.06
C TRP A 16 6.93 -3.45 9.17
N GLN A 17 6.12 -4.09 8.33
CA GLN A 17 4.66 -3.98 8.41
C GLN A 17 4.13 -4.47 9.77
N ALA A 18 4.73 -5.52 10.34
CA ALA A 18 4.32 -6.06 11.64
C ALA A 18 4.58 -5.12 12.83
N GLU A 19 5.41 -4.09 12.66
CA GLU A 19 5.61 -3.03 13.68
C GLU A 19 4.35 -2.17 13.87
N PHE A 20 3.45 -2.17 12.88
CA PHE A 20 2.18 -1.44 12.92
C PHE A 20 1.06 -2.38 13.39
N GLY A 21 0.87 -2.49 14.71
CA GLY A 21 -0.07 -3.45 15.32
C GLY A 21 -1.54 -3.33 14.92
N ASP A 22 -1.95 -2.19 14.35
CA ASP A 22 -3.30 -1.97 13.83
C ASP A 22 -3.42 -2.12 12.31
N ALA A 23 -2.30 -2.42 11.62
CA ALA A 23 -2.27 -2.72 10.20
C ALA A 23 -2.48 -4.22 9.96
N THR A 24 -3.45 -4.55 9.10
CA THR A 24 -3.64 -5.90 8.59
C THR A 24 -2.73 -6.13 7.38
N PRO A 25 -2.07 -7.29 7.27
CA PRO A 25 -1.35 -7.65 6.05
C PRO A 25 -2.26 -7.53 4.83
N ILE A 26 -1.75 -6.97 3.74
CA ILE A 26 -2.50 -6.75 2.51
C ILE A 26 -3.08 -8.06 2.00
N ALA A 27 -2.37 -9.19 2.12
CA ALA A 27 -2.87 -10.51 1.75
C ALA A 27 -4.12 -10.97 2.52
N GLU A 28 -4.37 -10.41 3.71
CA GLU A 28 -5.43 -10.82 4.62
C GLU A 28 -6.61 -9.85 4.66
N LEU A 29 -6.44 -8.66 4.08
CA LEU A 29 -7.51 -7.68 3.92
C LEU A 29 -8.73 -8.29 3.21
N ARG A 30 -9.91 -8.13 3.81
CA ARG A 30 -11.16 -8.71 3.29
C ARG A 30 -11.92 -7.72 2.40
N PRO A 31 -12.32 -8.10 1.17
CA PRO A 31 -13.18 -7.27 0.33
C PRO A 31 -14.49 -6.91 1.03
N ARG A 32 -15.00 -5.70 0.76
CA ARG A 32 -16.21 -5.10 1.34
C ARG A 32 -16.13 -4.81 2.84
N HIS A 33 -14.94 -4.88 3.44
CA HIS A 33 -14.71 -4.46 4.83
C HIS A 33 -13.78 -3.25 4.89
N ARG A 34 -13.94 -2.42 5.93
CA ARG A 34 -12.98 -1.38 6.26
C ARG A 34 -11.74 -2.04 6.86
N GLY A 35 -10.57 -1.69 6.34
CA GLY A 35 -9.29 -2.22 6.81
C GLY A 35 -8.23 -1.14 6.84
N THR A 36 -7.18 -1.38 7.62
CA THR A 36 -5.98 -0.57 7.71
C THR A 36 -4.82 -1.40 7.20
N CYS A 37 -3.94 -0.83 6.38
CA CYS A 37 -2.71 -1.47 5.97
C CYS A 37 -1.58 -0.44 5.87
N VAL A 38 -0.35 -0.94 5.93
CA VAL A 38 0.87 -0.16 5.78
C VAL A 38 1.73 -0.87 4.74
N GLY A 39 2.29 -0.10 3.81
CA GLY A 39 3.07 -0.65 2.70
C GLY A 39 4.03 0.38 2.12
N VAL A 40 5.03 -0.10 1.41
CA VAL A 40 5.97 0.72 0.64
C VAL A 40 5.39 1.02 -0.74
N VAL A 41 5.42 2.29 -1.14
CA VAL A 41 4.93 2.73 -2.45
C VAL A 41 5.82 2.18 -3.57
N GLN A 42 5.25 1.33 -4.44
CA GLN A 42 5.95 0.74 -5.58
C GLN A 42 5.62 1.40 -6.91
N LYS A 43 4.46 2.07 -7.00
CA LYS A 43 4.01 2.69 -8.25
C LYS A 43 3.06 3.84 -7.96
N ILE A 44 3.27 4.94 -8.68
CA ILE A 44 2.34 6.07 -8.74
C ILE A 44 1.94 6.23 -10.21
N ARG A 45 0.63 6.30 -10.48
CA ARG A 45 0.07 6.61 -11.80
C ARG A 45 -0.86 7.79 -11.66
N LEU A 46 -0.50 8.91 -12.29
CA LEU A 46 -1.37 10.07 -12.46
C LEU A 46 -2.19 9.88 -13.73
N VAL A 47 -3.51 9.99 -13.61
CA VAL A 47 -4.45 10.06 -14.73
C VAL A 47 -5.04 11.47 -14.75
N PRO A 48 -4.57 12.35 -15.66
CA PRO A 48 -4.97 13.76 -15.68
C PRO A 48 -6.49 13.96 -15.65
N GLY A 49 -6.96 14.81 -14.73
CA GLY A 49 -8.38 15.12 -14.56
C GLY A 49 -9.26 13.97 -14.04
N ARG A 50 -8.68 12.81 -13.71
CA ARG A 50 -9.44 11.62 -13.27
C ARG A 50 -9.01 11.13 -11.90
N SER A 51 -7.77 10.67 -11.77
CA SER A 51 -7.32 10.05 -10.52
C SER A 51 -5.81 10.03 -10.35
N ILE A 52 -5.41 9.80 -9.10
CA ILE A 52 -4.07 9.36 -8.73
C ILE A 52 -4.21 7.95 -8.18
N ASP A 53 -3.47 7.01 -8.76
CA ASP A 53 -3.42 5.62 -8.34
C ASP A 53 -2.05 5.34 -7.72
N VAL A 54 -2.02 4.91 -6.46
CA VAL A 54 -0.80 4.53 -5.73
C VAL A 54 -0.89 3.06 -5.39
N THR A 55 0.13 2.28 -5.76
CA THR A 55 0.23 0.87 -5.39
C THR A 55 1.30 0.69 -4.34
N VAL A 56 0.93 0.04 -3.24
CA VAL A 56 1.84 -0.29 -2.14
C VAL A 56 2.07 -1.80 -2.06
N HIS A 57 3.15 -2.19 -1.38
CA HIS A 57 3.50 -3.56 -1.06
C HIS A 57 4.02 -3.68 0.36
N ASP A 58 3.59 -4.71 1.07
CA ASP A 58 4.00 -5.01 2.45
C ASP A 58 4.72 -6.37 2.57
N GLY A 59 5.10 -6.97 1.44
CA GLY A 59 5.68 -8.31 1.39
C GLY A 59 4.66 -9.45 1.48
N SER A 60 3.42 -9.20 1.93
CA SER A 60 2.33 -10.17 1.88
C SER A 60 1.53 -10.05 0.58
N GLY A 61 1.34 -8.83 0.07
CA GLY A 61 0.58 -8.58 -1.15
C GLY A 61 0.59 -7.12 -1.56
N ARG A 62 -0.11 -6.83 -2.66
CA ARG A 62 -0.21 -5.47 -3.22
C ARG A 62 -1.63 -4.92 -3.10
N LEU A 63 -1.72 -3.63 -2.79
CA LEU A 63 -2.97 -2.89 -2.77
C LEU A 63 -2.82 -1.61 -3.58
N THR A 64 -3.79 -1.31 -4.44
CA THR A 64 -3.85 -0.04 -5.15
C THR A 64 -4.89 0.88 -4.52
N ALA A 65 -4.46 2.02 -3.99
CA ALA A 65 -5.37 3.08 -3.59
C ALA A 65 -5.56 4.07 -4.74
N THR A 66 -6.79 4.53 -4.92
CA THR A 66 -7.17 5.46 -5.98
C THR A 66 -7.89 6.64 -5.42
N TRP A 67 -7.32 7.82 -5.62
CA TRP A 67 -7.93 9.08 -5.27
C TRP A 67 -8.47 9.76 -6.52
N THR A 68 -9.79 9.89 -6.60
CA THR A 68 -10.49 10.59 -7.68
C THR A 68 -10.66 12.06 -7.33
N GLY A 69 -10.53 12.97 -8.30
CA GLY A 69 -10.72 14.41 -8.08
C GLY A 69 -9.59 15.08 -7.30
N ARG A 70 -8.50 14.36 -6.99
CA ARG A 70 -7.26 14.94 -6.46
C ARG A 70 -6.24 15.13 -7.57
N THR A 71 -5.56 16.27 -7.55
CA THR A 71 -4.47 16.61 -8.49
C THR A 71 -3.10 16.32 -7.89
N THR A 72 -2.98 16.25 -6.57
CA THR A 72 -1.74 15.92 -5.84
C THR A 72 -2.02 15.07 -4.59
N LEU A 73 -0.99 14.35 -4.13
CA LEU A 73 -0.92 13.67 -2.83
C LEU A 73 0.41 14.05 -2.17
N PRO A 74 0.48 15.14 -1.39
CA PRO A 74 1.74 15.67 -0.87
C PRO A 74 2.55 14.63 -0.07
N GLY A 75 3.85 14.51 -0.35
CA GLY A 75 4.76 13.61 0.35
C GLY A 75 4.57 12.12 0.05
N VAL A 76 3.61 11.74 -0.80
CA VAL A 76 3.53 10.36 -1.32
C VAL A 76 4.54 10.22 -2.45
N GLU A 77 5.61 9.47 -2.19
CA GLU A 77 6.73 9.28 -3.11
C GLU A 77 7.03 7.80 -3.35
N LEU A 78 7.71 7.46 -4.44
CA LEU A 78 8.16 6.08 -4.70
C LEU A 78 9.19 5.68 -3.63
N GLY A 79 9.06 4.47 -3.07
CA GLY A 79 9.91 3.97 -1.98
C GLY A 79 9.37 4.32 -0.59
N GLY A 80 8.62 5.42 -0.46
CA GLY A 80 8.11 5.89 0.82
C GLY A 80 7.12 4.93 1.49
N GLY A 81 7.06 5.01 2.82
CA GLY A 81 6.09 4.30 3.65
C GLY A 81 4.73 5.01 3.66
N LEU A 82 3.66 4.27 3.36
CA LEU A 82 2.31 4.78 3.33
C LEU A 82 1.37 3.91 4.15
N ARG A 83 0.70 4.54 5.12
CA ARG A 83 -0.42 3.96 5.84
C ARG A 83 -1.71 4.35 5.16
N MET A 84 -2.63 3.39 4.98
CA MET A 84 -3.93 3.63 4.36
C MET A 84 -5.05 2.95 5.13
N GLN A 85 -6.18 3.63 5.25
CA GLN A 85 -7.39 3.09 5.84
C GLN A 85 -8.59 3.36 4.95
N GLY A 86 -9.37 2.33 4.67
CA GLY A 86 -10.55 2.47 3.83
C GLY A 86 -11.26 1.16 3.59
N THR A 87 -12.33 1.22 2.80
CA THR A 87 -13.05 0.02 2.38
C THR A 87 -12.28 -0.69 1.28
N VAL A 88 -11.96 -1.95 1.50
CA VAL A 88 -11.24 -2.79 0.55
C VAL A 88 -12.24 -3.29 -0.50
N ALA A 89 -11.87 -3.15 -1.77
CA ALA A 89 -12.53 -3.77 -2.90
C ALA A 89 -11.57 -4.76 -3.56
N GLU A 90 -12.13 -5.62 -4.41
CA GLU A 90 -11.35 -6.49 -5.29
C GLU A 90 -11.74 -6.17 -6.74
N GLU A 91 -10.75 -5.86 -7.56
CA GLU A 91 -10.93 -5.51 -8.97
C GLU A 91 -9.80 -6.16 -9.78
N GLY A 92 -10.16 -7.02 -10.75
CA GLY A 92 -9.16 -7.74 -11.56
C GLY A 92 -8.19 -8.60 -10.73
N GLY A 93 -8.66 -9.21 -9.64
CA GLY A 93 -7.84 -10.02 -8.73
C GLY A 93 -6.85 -9.23 -7.86
N ARG A 94 -6.99 -7.90 -7.80
CA ARG A 94 -6.15 -7.03 -6.97
C ARG A 94 -7.00 -6.30 -5.94
N ARG A 95 -6.43 -6.11 -4.75
CA ARG A 95 -7.05 -5.30 -3.71
C ARG A 95 -6.96 -3.82 -4.07
N ARG A 96 -8.06 -3.12 -3.85
CA ARG A 96 -8.19 -1.70 -4.16
C ARG A 96 -8.88 -0.95 -3.04
N MET A 97 -8.47 0.29 -2.78
CA MET A 97 -9.23 1.22 -1.95
C MET A 97 -9.54 2.46 -2.77
N ARG A 98 -10.79 2.93 -2.73
CA ARG A 98 -11.17 4.20 -3.36
C ARG A 98 -11.25 5.29 -2.30
N ASN A 99 -10.57 6.39 -2.57
CA ASN A 99 -10.43 7.56 -1.69
C ASN A 99 -10.17 7.19 -0.22
N PRO A 100 -9.20 6.30 0.10
CA PRO A 100 -8.90 6.00 1.49
C PRO A 100 -8.28 7.20 2.21
N ASP A 101 -8.39 7.17 3.52
CA ASP A 101 -7.58 8.00 4.42
C ASP A 101 -6.13 7.51 4.33
N TRP A 102 -5.17 8.43 4.41
CA TRP A 102 -3.75 8.09 4.31
C TRP A 102 -2.88 8.98 5.19
N SER A 103 -1.74 8.42 5.60
CA SER A 103 -0.68 9.15 6.30
C SER A 103 0.69 8.58 5.93
N LEU A 104 1.72 9.42 5.95
CA LEU A 104 3.10 9.00 5.74
C LEU A 104 3.61 8.30 6.99
N VAL A 105 4.47 7.31 6.81
CA VAL A 105 5.19 6.61 7.88
C VAL A 105 6.66 6.43 7.47
N ALA A 106 7.54 6.22 8.45
CA ALA A 106 8.94 5.94 8.17
C ALA A 106 9.07 4.66 7.32
N GLU A 107 9.86 4.74 6.25
CA GLU A 107 10.11 3.60 5.36
C GLU A 107 11.11 2.60 5.98
N PRO A 108 11.08 1.32 5.58
CA PRO A 108 11.86 0.25 6.22
C PRO A 108 13.37 0.33 6.03
N TYR A 109 13.87 1.22 5.15
CA TYR A 109 15.29 1.30 4.78
C TYR A 109 15.96 2.59 5.25
N SER A 110 15.29 3.35 6.12
CA SER A 110 15.83 4.58 6.69
C SER A 110 16.60 4.35 7.98
#